data_AF-A0AAJ2C1P5-F1
#
_entry.id   AF-A0AAJ2C1P5-F1
#
_cell.length_a   1.000
_cell.length_b   1.000
_cell.length_c   1.000
_cell.angle_alpha   90.00
_cell.angle_beta   90.00
_cell.angle_gamma   90.00
#
_symmetry.space_group_name_H-M   'P 1'
#
loop_
_entity.id
_entity.type
_entity.pdbx_description
1 polymer ?
#
loop_
_entity_poly.entity_id
_entity_poly.type
_entity_poly.pdbx_seq_one_letter_code
_entity_poly.pdbx_strand_id
1 'polypeptide(L)'
;MRLAFEEVPFHRFIERCWWFICKPNIVGCRLKESHLQYAAANFVASIFLVAMVAAAVQYLLPDLFNFNISQMVNFLYLPLIIALQGIALSLIVCVLSSILLFPKKSGFHFLIFHQAILAHSVLNVLFVAIFWLMMNRVLNGGSVNSASSTLDLLLGGGLGALCLCLSLRLLIIPLWHYFARYYERRAALGGALAVIGVALWVNSYVVFDFGSMIINKSVLYRQLCEVKGG
;
A
#
# COMPACT_ATOMS: atom_id res chain seq x y z
N MET A 1 10.25 16.28 25.09
CA MET A 1 10.12 15.45 23.86
C MET A 1 8.68 15.30 23.36
N ARG A 2 7.63 15.19 24.21
CA ARG A 2 6.22 15.13 23.75
C ARG A 2 5.73 16.39 23.00
N LEU A 3 6.10 17.59 23.48
CA LEU A 3 5.65 18.86 22.89
C LEU A 3 6.13 19.10 21.46
N ALA A 4 7.36 18.68 21.11
CA ALA A 4 7.91 18.86 19.76
C ALA A 4 7.27 17.93 18.71
N PHE A 5 6.68 16.80 19.13
CA PHE A 5 6.05 15.85 18.22
C PHE A 5 4.62 16.27 17.85
N GLU A 6 3.94 17.03 18.71
CA GLU A 6 2.58 17.52 18.47
C GLU A 6 2.53 18.58 17.36
N GLU A 7 3.63 19.30 17.14
CA GLU A 7 3.77 20.31 16.07
C GLU A 7 4.02 19.70 14.70
N VAL A 8 4.39 18.40 14.62
CA VAL A 8 4.64 17.74 13.33
C VAL A 8 3.30 17.47 12.63
N PRO A 9 3.12 17.92 11.37
CA PRO A 9 1.93 17.57 10.61
C PRO A 9 1.84 16.05 10.50
N PHE A 10 0.63 15.49 10.60
CA PHE A 10 0.39 14.04 10.63
C PHE A 10 0.88 13.28 11.89
N HIS A 11 1.28 13.94 12.99
CA HIS A 11 1.72 13.23 14.21
C HIS A 11 0.70 12.21 14.72
N ARG A 12 -0.59 12.56 14.76
CA ARG A 12 -1.68 11.64 15.17
C ARG A 12 -1.84 10.45 14.22
N PHE A 13 -1.53 10.64 12.94
CA PHE A 13 -1.52 9.55 11.98
C PHE A 13 -0.35 8.61 12.27
N ILE A 14 0.86 9.15 12.44
CA ILE A 14 2.08 8.37 12.74
C ILE A 14 1.90 7.57 14.04
N GLU A 15 1.42 8.21 15.11
CA GLU A 15 1.19 7.57 16.40
C GLU A 15 0.17 6.41 16.29
N ARG A 16 -0.95 6.64 15.60
CA ARG A 16 -1.98 5.61 15.39
C ARG A 16 -1.48 4.46 14.52
N CYS A 17 -0.73 4.74 13.46
CA CYS A 17 -0.10 3.74 12.61
C CYS A 17 0.94 2.92 13.38
N TRP A 18 1.78 3.57 14.19
CA TRP A 18 2.74 2.89 15.06
C TRP A 18 2.05 1.92 16.02
N TRP A 19 1.01 2.40 16.72
CA TRP A 19 0.24 1.56 17.63
C TRP A 19 -0.42 0.37 16.91
N PHE A 20 -0.95 0.59 15.72
CA PHE A 20 -1.52 -0.46 14.87
C PHE A 20 -0.47 -1.49 14.42
N ILE A 21 0.73 -1.05 14.05
CA ILE A 21 1.85 -1.95 13.72
C ILE A 21 2.20 -2.82 14.94
N CYS A 22 2.25 -2.23 16.13
CA CYS A 22 2.52 -2.99 17.35
C CYS A 22 1.40 -3.98 17.67
N LYS A 23 0.13 -3.59 17.51
CA LYS A 23 -1.05 -4.38 17.89
C LYS A 23 -2.09 -4.43 16.76
N PRO A 24 -1.88 -5.26 15.72
CA PRO A 24 -2.69 -5.23 14.50
C PRO A 24 -3.96 -6.10 14.57
N ASN A 25 -4.16 -6.88 15.63
CA ASN A 25 -5.24 -7.86 15.68
C ASN A 25 -6.61 -7.22 15.79
N ILE A 26 -7.60 -7.68 15.02
CA ILE A 26 -8.99 -7.23 15.11
C ILE A 26 -9.56 -7.59 16.50
N VAL A 27 -9.77 -6.60 17.37
CA VAL A 27 -10.35 -6.79 18.71
C VAL A 27 -11.77 -6.23 18.76
N GLY A 28 -12.66 -6.91 19.50
CA GLY A 28 -14.05 -6.51 19.68
C GLY A 28 -14.98 -6.98 18.55
N CYS A 29 -16.25 -6.61 18.69
CA CYS A 29 -17.33 -6.94 17.75
C CYS A 29 -17.89 -5.71 17.02
N ARG A 30 -17.55 -4.50 17.47
CA ARG A 30 -18.06 -3.23 16.94
C ARG A 30 -16.93 -2.28 16.56
N LEU A 31 -17.15 -1.49 15.52
CA LEU A 31 -16.13 -0.56 14.99
C LEU A 31 -15.71 0.49 16.03
N LYS A 32 -16.68 1.08 16.75
CA LYS A 32 -16.43 2.13 17.78
C LYS A 32 -15.59 1.65 18.96
N GLU A 33 -15.59 0.35 19.22
CA GLU A 33 -14.84 -0.27 20.32
C GLU A 33 -13.44 -0.75 19.87
N SER A 34 -13.17 -0.66 18.57
CA SER A 34 -11.93 -1.13 17.96
C SER A 34 -11.03 0.05 17.60
N HIS A 35 -9.72 -0.19 17.60
CA HIS A 35 -8.73 0.76 17.10
C HIS A 35 -8.91 1.09 15.59
N LEU A 36 -9.77 0.35 14.89
CA LEU A 36 -10.12 0.54 13.49
C LEU A 36 -11.07 1.72 13.25
N GLN A 37 -11.60 2.36 14.31
CA GLN A 37 -12.47 3.52 14.19
C GLN A 37 -11.87 4.68 13.38
N TYR A 38 -10.53 4.78 13.35
CA TYR A 38 -9.81 5.81 12.60
C TYR A 38 -9.28 5.33 11.25
N ALA A 39 -9.67 4.14 10.76
CA ALA A 39 -9.14 3.58 9.52
C ALA A 39 -9.34 4.51 8.32
N ALA A 40 -10.56 5.06 8.14
CA ALA A 40 -10.85 5.99 7.05
C ALA A 40 -10.03 7.30 7.15
N ALA A 41 -9.95 7.89 8.35
CA ALA A 41 -9.18 9.11 8.57
C ALA A 41 -7.68 8.90 8.31
N ASN A 42 -7.13 7.76 8.76
CA ASN A 42 -5.74 7.40 8.51
C ASN A 42 -5.48 7.08 7.04
N PHE A 43 -6.45 6.47 6.35
CA PHE A 43 -6.35 6.25 4.91
C PHE A 43 -6.25 7.56 4.15
N VAL A 44 -7.16 8.51 4.39
CA VAL A 44 -7.10 9.85 3.78
C VAL A 44 -5.77 10.54 4.10
N ALA A 45 -5.33 10.51 5.36
CA ALA A 45 -4.04 11.05 5.76
C ALA A 45 -2.86 10.42 5.00
N SER A 46 -2.89 9.10 4.78
CA SER A 46 -1.86 8.40 4.00
C SER A 46 -1.83 8.83 2.53
N ILE A 47 -2.98 9.15 1.92
CA ILE A 47 -3.05 9.62 0.53
C ILE A 47 -2.40 11.00 0.40
N PHE A 48 -2.65 11.90 1.34
CA PHE A 48 -1.96 13.20 1.38
C PHE A 48 -0.45 13.04 1.62
N LEU A 49 -0.06 12.13 2.53
CA LEU A 49 1.34 11.83 2.78
C LEU A 49 2.03 11.27 1.52
N VAL A 50 1.36 10.38 0.80
CA VAL A 50 1.82 9.86 -0.49
C VAL A 50 2.03 10.99 -1.50
N ALA A 51 1.09 11.92 -1.63
CA ALA A 51 1.23 13.05 -2.55
C ALA A 51 2.46 13.91 -2.21
N MET A 52 2.68 14.18 -0.92
CA MET A 52 3.86 14.94 -0.46
C MET A 52 5.17 14.17 -0.71
N VAL A 53 5.24 12.88 -0.37
CA VAL A 53 6.43 12.05 -0.57
C VAL A 53 6.74 11.91 -2.06
N ALA A 54 5.70 11.71 -2.88
CA ALA A 54 5.83 11.65 -4.34
C ALA A 54 6.47 12.94 -4.89
N ALA A 55 6.02 14.11 -4.44
CA ALA A 55 6.59 15.39 -4.87
C ALA A 55 8.03 15.61 -4.35
N ALA A 56 8.39 15.06 -3.18
CA ALA A 56 9.69 15.28 -2.55
C ALA A 56 10.79 14.29 -2.96
N VAL A 57 10.44 13.10 -3.47
CA VAL A 57 11.38 11.98 -3.61
C VAL A 57 12.62 12.31 -4.46
N GLN A 58 12.44 13.09 -5.53
CA GLN A 58 13.50 13.45 -6.46
C GLN A 58 14.50 14.43 -5.85
N TYR A 59 14.05 15.28 -4.92
CA TYR A 59 14.91 16.20 -4.18
C TYR A 59 15.68 15.48 -3.06
N LEU A 60 15.10 14.41 -2.50
CA LEU A 60 15.71 13.63 -1.42
C LEU A 60 16.80 12.66 -1.93
N LEU A 61 16.69 12.19 -3.17
CA LEU A 61 17.58 11.20 -3.77
C LEU A 61 18.02 11.62 -5.19
N PRO A 62 18.68 12.76 -5.35
CA PRO A 62 19.04 13.30 -6.67
C PRO A 62 19.93 12.34 -7.47
N ASP A 63 20.88 11.68 -6.81
CA ASP A 63 21.85 10.77 -7.45
C ASP A 63 21.25 9.44 -7.92
N LEU A 64 20.00 9.17 -7.54
CA LEU A 64 19.31 7.93 -7.93
C LEU A 64 18.61 8.06 -9.28
N PHE A 65 18.25 9.28 -9.67
CA PHE A 65 17.34 9.54 -10.78
C PHE A 65 18.02 10.38 -11.86
N ASN A 66 18.30 9.75 -13.00
CA ASN A 66 18.81 10.45 -14.19
C ASN A 66 17.71 11.20 -14.96
N PHE A 67 16.44 10.96 -14.63
CA PHE A 67 15.27 11.51 -15.30
C PHE A 67 14.45 12.37 -14.35
N ASN A 68 13.80 13.41 -14.88
CA ASN A 68 12.91 14.25 -14.09
C ASN A 68 11.52 13.62 -13.97
N ILE A 69 11.42 12.62 -13.08
CA ILE A 69 10.21 11.80 -12.95
C ILE A 69 9.02 12.63 -12.44
N SER A 70 9.28 13.74 -11.73
CA SER A 70 8.23 14.66 -11.29
C SER A 70 7.44 15.32 -12.44
N GLN A 71 8.07 15.48 -13.62
CA GLN A 71 7.39 15.99 -14.81
C GLN A 71 6.70 14.88 -15.61
N MET A 72 7.15 13.64 -15.46
CA MET A 72 6.58 12.47 -16.14
C MET A 72 5.34 11.94 -15.43
N VAL A 73 5.27 12.04 -14.10
CA VAL A 73 4.18 11.46 -13.30
C VAL A 73 3.22 12.54 -12.85
N ASN A 74 1.94 12.34 -13.13
CA ASN A 74 0.90 13.23 -12.65
C ASN A 74 0.59 12.95 -11.16
N PHE A 75 1.02 13.87 -10.31
CA PHE A 75 0.88 13.80 -8.86
C PHE A 75 -0.56 13.85 -8.34
N LEU A 76 -1.54 14.19 -9.17
CA LEU A 76 -2.95 14.11 -8.80
C LEU A 76 -3.50 12.70 -9.01
N TYR A 77 -3.19 12.08 -10.15
CA TYR A 77 -3.73 10.75 -10.51
C TYR A 77 -3.05 9.61 -9.74
N LEU A 78 -1.76 9.75 -9.39
CA LEU A 78 -1.04 8.70 -8.65
C LEU A 78 -1.67 8.41 -7.27
N PRO A 79 -1.88 9.38 -6.36
CA PRO A 79 -2.54 9.14 -5.08
C PRO A 79 -3.99 8.67 -5.23
N LEU A 80 -4.72 9.17 -6.25
CA LEU A 80 -6.09 8.76 -6.54
C LEU A 80 -6.18 7.27 -6.89
N ILE A 81 -5.28 6.77 -7.74
CA ILE A 81 -5.28 5.37 -8.16
C ILE A 81 -4.84 4.47 -7.01
N ILE A 82 -3.86 4.89 -6.22
CA ILE A 82 -3.49 4.19 -4.98
C ILE A 82 -4.70 4.10 -4.04
N ALA A 83 -5.47 5.18 -3.91
CA ALA A 83 -6.68 5.19 -3.10
C ALA A 83 -7.75 4.21 -3.63
N LEU A 84 -8.05 4.27 -4.92
CA LEU A 84 -9.05 3.40 -5.56
C LEU A 84 -8.65 1.92 -5.47
N GLN A 85 -7.39 1.59 -5.73
CA GLN A 85 -6.86 0.23 -5.60
C GLN A 85 -6.90 -0.26 -4.15
N GLY A 86 -6.53 0.59 -3.19
CA GLY A 86 -6.60 0.24 -1.77
C GLY A 86 -8.03 -0.03 -1.29
N ILE A 87 -9.01 0.75 -1.78
CA ILE A 87 -10.43 0.53 -1.48
C ILE A 87 -10.92 -0.76 -2.15
N ALA A 88 -10.62 -0.96 -3.43
CA ALA A 88 -11.03 -2.14 -4.18
C ALA A 88 -10.49 -3.44 -3.54
N LEU A 89 -9.20 -3.50 -3.26
CA LEU A 89 -8.59 -4.66 -2.61
C LEU A 89 -9.19 -4.91 -1.21
N SER A 90 -9.42 -3.86 -0.44
CA SER A 90 -10.05 -3.99 0.89
C SER A 90 -11.48 -4.52 0.83
N LEU A 91 -12.26 -4.10 -0.17
CA LEU A 91 -13.61 -4.62 -0.43
C LEU A 91 -13.55 -6.09 -0.84
N ILE A 92 -12.67 -6.46 -1.77
CA ILE A 92 -12.50 -7.84 -2.23
C ILE A 92 -12.13 -8.75 -1.05
N VAL A 93 -11.15 -8.36 -0.23
CA VAL A 93 -10.77 -9.12 0.98
C VAL A 93 -11.95 -9.29 1.91
N CYS A 94 -12.75 -8.24 2.15
CA CYS A 94 -13.91 -8.31 3.01
C CYS A 94 -15.01 -9.25 2.47
N VAL A 95 -15.28 -9.18 1.16
CA VAL A 95 -16.29 -10.03 0.50
C VAL A 95 -15.85 -11.49 0.53
N LEU A 96 -14.62 -11.80 0.12
CA LEU A 96 -14.07 -13.16 0.15
C LEU A 96 -14.03 -13.73 1.57
N SER A 97 -13.65 -12.92 2.55
CA SER A 97 -13.69 -13.31 3.97
C SER A 97 -15.11 -13.61 4.44
N SER A 98 -16.09 -12.82 3.99
CA SER A 98 -17.50 -13.02 4.35
C SER A 98 -18.08 -14.28 3.69
N ILE A 99 -17.70 -14.59 2.45
CA ILE A 99 -18.05 -15.85 1.77
C ILE A 99 -17.45 -17.04 2.53
N LEU A 100 -16.16 -16.95 2.90
CA LEU A 100 -15.49 -18.02 3.65
C LEU A 100 -16.15 -18.28 5.01
N LEU A 101 -16.58 -17.23 5.72
CA LEU A 101 -17.19 -17.33 7.05
C LEU A 101 -18.68 -17.64 7.03
N PHE A 102 -19.36 -17.46 5.89
CA PHE A 102 -20.80 -17.62 5.74
C PHE A 102 -21.36 -18.92 6.35
N PRO A 103 -20.73 -20.11 6.19
CA PRO A 103 -21.24 -21.35 6.75
C PRO A 103 -21.23 -21.40 8.30
N LYS A 104 -20.41 -20.58 8.96
CA LYS A 104 -20.28 -20.54 10.42
C LYS A 104 -20.96 -19.34 11.05
N LYS A 105 -20.94 -18.20 10.36
CA LYS A 105 -21.60 -16.97 10.80
C LYS A 105 -22.01 -16.16 9.57
N SER A 106 -23.32 -16.06 9.36
CA SER A 106 -23.88 -15.19 8.34
C SER A 106 -23.74 -13.72 8.76
N GLY A 107 -23.30 -12.88 7.84
CA GLY A 107 -23.16 -11.44 8.04
C GLY A 107 -21.98 -10.85 7.30
N PHE A 108 -22.04 -9.54 7.07
CA PHE A 108 -20.94 -8.82 6.45
C PHE A 108 -19.90 -8.44 7.50
N HIS A 109 -18.65 -8.87 7.31
CA HIS A 109 -17.59 -8.68 8.29
C HIS A 109 -16.85 -7.35 8.13
N PHE A 110 -17.56 -6.23 8.33
CA PHE A 110 -17.05 -4.86 8.13
C PHE A 110 -15.73 -4.52 8.84
N LEU A 111 -15.41 -5.20 9.95
CA LEU A 111 -14.12 -5.01 10.65
C LEU A 111 -12.92 -5.44 9.77
N ILE A 112 -13.10 -6.44 8.91
CA ILE A 112 -12.07 -6.90 7.98
C ILE A 112 -11.78 -5.83 6.92
N PHE A 113 -12.83 -5.16 6.41
CA PHE A 113 -12.66 -4.03 5.50
C PHE A 113 -11.82 -2.91 6.14
N HIS A 114 -12.14 -2.51 7.38
CA HIS A 114 -11.41 -1.45 8.07
C HIS A 114 -9.97 -1.86 8.41
N GLN A 115 -9.75 -3.14 8.74
CA GLN A 115 -8.40 -3.70 8.92
C GLN A 115 -7.58 -3.56 7.64
N ALA A 116 -8.16 -3.95 6.49
CA ALA A 116 -7.48 -3.88 5.20
C ALA A 116 -7.19 -2.43 4.77
N ILE A 117 -8.13 -1.51 4.98
CA ILE A 117 -7.92 -0.08 4.70
C ILE A 117 -6.82 0.51 5.57
N LEU A 118 -6.81 0.20 6.87
CA LEU A 118 -5.78 0.71 7.78
C LEU A 118 -4.40 0.10 7.45
N ALA A 119 -4.35 -1.19 7.09
CA ALA A 119 -3.12 -1.82 6.59
C ALA A 119 -2.61 -1.13 5.31
N HIS A 120 -3.49 -0.82 4.35
CA HIS A 120 -3.12 -0.05 3.17
C HIS A 120 -2.57 1.33 3.52
N SER A 121 -3.17 2.03 4.48
CA SER A 121 -2.68 3.35 4.87
C SER A 121 -1.22 3.36 5.35
N VAL A 122 -0.77 2.26 5.97
CA VAL A 122 0.64 2.08 6.36
C VAL A 122 1.50 1.71 5.16
N LEU A 123 1.02 0.84 4.28
CA LEU A 123 1.77 0.32 3.13
C LEU A 123 1.88 1.33 1.97
N ASN A 124 0.96 2.29 1.86
CA ASN A 124 0.88 3.25 0.76
C ASN A 124 2.20 4.00 0.50
N VAL A 125 2.88 4.45 1.56
CA VAL A 125 4.16 5.16 1.43
C VAL A 125 5.26 4.24 0.86
N LEU A 126 5.26 2.97 1.27
CA LEU A 126 6.21 1.97 0.77
C LEU A 126 5.94 1.63 -0.69
N PHE A 127 4.66 1.49 -1.08
CA PHE A 127 4.29 1.24 -2.47
C PHE A 127 4.75 2.36 -3.40
N VAL A 128 4.64 3.61 -2.97
CA VAL A 128 5.11 4.77 -3.75
C VAL A 128 6.62 4.75 -3.89
N ALA A 129 7.35 4.47 -2.81
CA ALA A 129 8.81 4.37 -2.86
C ALA A 129 9.26 3.25 -3.82
N ILE A 130 8.62 2.08 -3.76
CA ILE A 130 8.89 0.95 -4.67
C ILE A 130 8.52 1.34 -6.12
N PHE A 131 7.39 2.00 -6.35
CA PHE A 131 6.98 2.49 -7.66
C PHE A 131 8.04 3.40 -8.29
N TRP A 132 8.62 4.33 -7.52
CA TRP A 132 9.69 5.19 -8.02
C TRP A 132 10.94 4.40 -8.41
N LEU A 133 11.35 3.42 -7.62
CA LEU A 133 12.47 2.54 -7.96
C LEU A 133 12.19 1.74 -9.24
N MET A 134 10.97 1.21 -9.39
CA MET A 134 10.58 0.49 -10.60
C MET A 134 10.61 1.38 -11.83
N MET A 135 10.10 2.62 -11.73
CA MET A 135 10.18 3.61 -12.81
C MET A 135 11.64 3.90 -13.17
N ASN A 136 12.51 4.09 -12.19
CA ASN A 136 13.93 4.33 -12.43
C ASN A 136 14.59 3.17 -13.20
N ARG A 137 14.27 1.91 -12.85
CA ARG A 137 14.78 0.72 -13.53
C ARG A 137 14.31 0.60 -14.97
N VAL A 138 13.03 0.87 -15.23
CA VAL A 138 12.48 0.85 -16.60
C VAL A 138 13.14 1.94 -17.45
N LEU A 139 13.33 3.13 -16.90
CA LEU A 139 13.89 4.26 -17.64
C LEU A 139 15.39 4.09 -17.95
N ASN A 140 16.19 3.64 -16.97
CA ASN A 140 17.63 3.47 -17.15
C ASN A 140 18.01 2.12 -17.80
N GLY A 141 17.37 1.03 -17.37
CA GLY A 141 17.74 -0.34 -17.74
C GLY A 141 16.80 -1.02 -18.73
N GLY A 142 15.68 -0.39 -19.11
CA GLY A 142 14.68 -0.96 -20.01
C GLY A 142 13.89 -2.15 -19.44
N SER A 143 14.11 -2.50 -18.16
CA SER A 143 13.50 -3.65 -17.49
C SER A 143 13.26 -3.34 -16.02
N VAL A 144 12.11 -3.75 -15.50
CA VAL A 144 11.77 -3.66 -14.07
C VAL A 144 12.65 -4.57 -13.20
N ASN A 145 13.13 -5.68 -13.80
CA ASN A 145 13.80 -6.76 -13.06
C ASN A 145 15.31 -6.53 -12.92
N SER A 146 15.88 -5.60 -13.68
CA SER A 146 17.31 -5.31 -13.66
C SER A 146 17.56 -4.04 -12.85
N ALA A 147 18.24 -4.18 -11.71
CA ALA A 147 18.63 -3.01 -10.92
C ALA A 147 19.62 -2.14 -11.69
N SER A 148 19.46 -0.82 -11.63
CA SER A 148 20.33 0.13 -12.33
C SER A 148 21.62 0.42 -11.57
N SER A 149 21.65 0.17 -10.26
CA SER A 149 22.82 0.34 -9.40
C SER A 149 22.75 -0.57 -8.16
N THR A 150 23.87 -0.74 -7.45
CA THR A 150 23.91 -1.48 -6.17
C THR A 150 23.01 -0.83 -5.11
N LEU A 151 22.92 0.50 -5.09
CA LEU A 151 22.09 1.23 -4.15
C LEU A 151 20.59 1.03 -4.44
N ASP A 152 20.18 1.02 -5.72
CA ASP A 152 18.83 0.63 -6.13
C ASP A 152 18.50 -0.82 -5.73
N LEU A 153 19.44 -1.76 -5.89
CA LEU A 153 19.24 -3.14 -5.46
C LEU A 153 18.98 -3.25 -3.94
N LEU A 154 19.80 -2.58 -3.13
CA LEU A 154 19.68 -2.59 -1.67
C LEU A 154 18.38 -1.92 -1.20
N LEU A 155 18.06 -0.75 -1.73
CA LEU A 155 16.82 -0.05 -1.38
C LEU A 155 15.58 -0.82 -1.84
N GLY A 156 15.57 -1.31 -3.07
CA GLY A 156 14.45 -2.08 -3.61
C GLY A 156 14.24 -3.40 -2.86
N GLY A 157 15.32 -4.13 -2.57
CA GLY A 157 15.26 -5.36 -1.77
C GLY A 157 14.80 -5.10 -0.34
N GLY A 158 15.35 -4.09 0.32
CA GLY A 158 15.00 -3.72 1.70
C GLY A 158 13.54 -3.27 1.83
N LEU A 159 13.08 -2.38 0.94
CA LEU A 159 11.69 -1.93 0.90
C LEU A 159 10.72 -3.08 0.57
N GLY A 160 11.09 -3.95 -0.37
CA GLY A 160 10.29 -5.13 -0.73
C GLY A 160 10.14 -6.09 0.46
N ALA A 161 11.24 -6.40 1.15
CA ALA A 161 11.22 -7.24 2.35
C ALA A 161 10.38 -6.61 3.47
N LEU A 162 10.54 -5.30 3.71
CA LEU A 162 9.75 -4.57 4.70
C LEU A 162 8.25 -4.59 4.36
N CYS A 163 7.90 -4.38 3.09
CA CYS A 163 6.52 -4.44 2.61
C CYS A 163 5.91 -5.82 2.82
N LEU A 164 6.66 -6.90 2.57
CA LEU A 164 6.22 -8.27 2.80
C LEU A 164 6.01 -8.54 4.30
N CYS A 165 6.98 -8.17 5.15
CA CYS A 165 6.88 -8.32 6.60
C CYS A 165 5.67 -7.56 7.18
N LEU A 166 5.45 -6.33 6.74
CA LEU A 166 4.29 -5.54 7.17
C LEU A 166 2.97 -6.10 6.64
N SER A 167 2.91 -6.57 5.40
CA SER A 167 1.71 -7.20 4.84
C SER A 167 1.32 -8.47 5.63
N LEU A 168 2.31 -9.30 5.98
CA LEU A 168 2.11 -10.46 6.85
C LEU A 168 1.57 -10.05 8.23
N ARG A 169 2.20 -9.04 8.84
CA ARG A 169 1.87 -8.58 10.19
C ARG A 169 0.53 -7.86 10.29
N LEU A 170 0.20 -7.01 9.33
CA LEU A 170 -0.96 -6.11 9.36
C LEU A 170 -2.22 -6.72 8.74
N LEU A 171 -2.06 -7.71 7.86
CA LEU A 171 -3.18 -8.28 7.10
C LEU A 171 -3.36 -9.77 7.37
N ILE A 172 -2.34 -10.59 7.07
CA ILE A 172 -2.46 -12.06 7.14
C ILE A 172 -2.63 -12.55 8.58
N ILE A 173 -1.78 -12.11 9.51
CA ILE A 173 -1.86 -12.52 10.92
C ILE A 173 -3.19 -12.10 11.56
N PRO A 174 -3.69 -10.86 11.41
CA PRO A 174 -4.99 -10.46 11.95
C PRO A 174 -6.17 -11.23 11.34
N LEU A 175 -6.14 -11.48 10.03
CA LEU A 175 -7.15 -12.32 9.36
C LEU A 175 -7.15 -13.74 9.90
N TRP A 176 -5.96 -14.34 10.06
CA TRP A 176 -5.82 -15.67 10.64
C TRP A 176 -6.42 -15.74 12.06
N HIS A 177 -6.06 -14.81 12.94
CA HIS A 177 -6.61 -14.75 14.29
C HIS A 177 -8.13 -14.51 14.30
N TYR A 178 -8.64 -13.74 13.34
CA TYR A 178 -10.06 -13.49 13.20
C TYR A 178 -10.82 -14.75 12.76
N PHE A 179 -10.31 -15.48 11.76
CA PHE A 179 -10.89 -16.74 11.29
C PHE A 179 -10.77 -17.87 12.31
N ALA A 180 -9.71 -17.88 13.13
CA ALA A 180 -9.52 -18.85 14.21
C ALA A 180 -10.59 -18.76 15.32
N ARG A 181 -11.45 -17.74 15.31
CA ARG A 181 -12.65 -17.68 16.16
C ARG A 181 -13.76 -18.62 15.71
N TYR A 182 -13.73 -19.06 14.45
CA TYR A 182 -14.80 -19.84 13.80
C TYR A 182 -14.34 -21.20 13.27
N TYR A 183 -13.05 -21.30 12.91
CA TYR A 183 -12.43 -22.51 12.37
C TYR A 183 -11.20 -22.93 13.20
N GLU A 184 -10.77 -24.18 13.04
CA GLU A 184 -9.50 -24.64 13.62
C GLU A 184 -8.32 -23.81 13.13
N ARG A 185 -7.29 -23.62 13.96
CA ARG A 185 -6.16 -22.72 13.68
C ARG A 185 -5.48 -22.99 12.33
N ARG A 186 -5.33 -24.26 11.92
CA ARG A 186 -4.69 -24.61 10.65
C ARG A 186 -5.57 -24.26 9.45
N ALA A 187 -6.86 -24.60 9.52
CA ALA A 187 -7.84 -24.25 8.50
C ALA A 187 -8.02 -22.73 8.39
N ALA A 188 -7.98 -22.01 9.51
CA ALA A 188 -8.04 -20.55 9.55
C ALA A 188 -6.82 -19.90 8.87
N LEU A 189 -5.61 -20.44 9.05
CA LEU A 189 -4.42 -19.95 8.36
C LEU A 189 -4.52 -20.20 6.85
N GLY A 190 -4.90 -21.41 6.46
CA GLY A 190 -5.14 -21.75 5.05
C GLY A 190 -6.19 -20.85 4.41
N GLY A 191 -7.28 -20.57 5.12
CA GLY A 191 -8.32 -19.63 4.68
C GLY A 191 -7.81 -18.19 4.55
N ALA A 192 -7.00 -17.70 5.49
CA ALA A 192 -6.40 -16.36 5.40
C ALA A 192 -5.48 -16.24 4.18
N LEU A 193 -4.62 -17.22 3.95
CA LEU A 193 -3.73 -17.26 2.77
C LEU A 193 -4.53 -17.35 1.47
N ALA A 194 -5.57 -18.19 1.41
CA ALA A 194 -6.43 -18.33 0.24
C ALA A 194 -7.18 -17.01 -0.06
N VAL A 195 -7.75 -16.36 0.96
CA VAL A 195 -8.43 -15.07 0.80
C VAL A 195 -7.48 -14.02 0.24
N ILE A 196 -6.27 -13.90 0.79
CA ILE A 196 -5.29 -12.91 0.30
C ILE A 196 -4.81 -13.27 -1.12
N GLY A 197 -4.50 -14.54 -1.39
CA GLY A 197 -4.06 -14.98 -2.71
C GLY A 197 -5.11 -14.72 -3.80
N VAL A 198 -6.36 -15.11 -3.53
CA VAL A 198 -7.49 -14.86 -4.44
C VAL A 198 -7.77 -13.37 -4.54
N ALA A 199 -7.70 -12.60 -3.44
CA ALA A 199 -7.93 -11.16 -3.48
C ALA A 199 -6.91 -10.44 -4.37
N LEU A 200 -5.62 -10.78 -4.26
CA LEU A 200 -4.57 -10.23 -5.11
C LEU A 200 -4.77 -10.62 -6.59
N TRP A 201 -5.14 -11.86 -6.84
CA TRP A 201 -5.45 -12.33 -8.19
C TRP A 201 -6.64 -11.58 -8.81
N VAL A 202 -7.77 -11.49 -8.09
CA VAL A 202 -8.96 -10.72 -8.54
C VAL A 202 -8.61 -9.25 -8.74
N ASN A 203 -7.86 -8.64 -7.81
CA ASN A 203 -7.48 -7.24 -7.89
C ASN A 203 -6.60 -6.93 -9.12
N SER A 204 -5.85 -7.91 -9.64
CA SER A 204 -5.06 -7.72 -10.86
C SER A 204 -5.89 -7.47 -12.11
N TYR A 205 -7.17 -7.87 -12.11
CA TYR A 205 -8.13 -7.59 -13.17
C TYR A 205 -8.92 -6.29 -12.95
N VAL A 206 -8.76 -5.64 -11.80
CA VAL A 206 -9.40 -4.35 -11.51
C VAL A 206 -8.56 -3.24 -12.15
N VAL A 207 -8.96 -2.85 -13.35
CA VAL A 207 -8.35 -1.76 -14.11
C VAL A 207 -9.18 -0.50 -13.93
N PHE A 208 -8.53 0.59 -13.55
CA PHE A 208 -9.12 1.93 -13.55
C PHE A 208 -8.56 2.71 -14.75
N ASP A 209 -9.43 3.28 -15.58
CA ASP A 209 -9.06 3.98 -16.83
C ASP A 209 -8.07 5.15 -16.62
N PHE A 210 -8.07 5.73 -15.40
CA PHE A 210 -7.13 6.76 -14.99
C PHE A 210 -5.67 6.30 -14.96
N GLY A 211 -5.38 4.98 -14.98
CA GLY A 211 -4.01 4.43 -14.99
C GLY A 211 -3.15 4.99 -16.12
N SER A 212 -3.78 5.22 -17.29
CA SER A 212 -3.12 5.80 -18.46
C SER A 212 -2.75 7.28 -18.28
N MET A 213 -3.35 7.98 -17.30
CA MET A 213 -3.12 9.38 -16.98
C MET A 213 -2.06 9.60 -15.90
N ILE A 214 -1.56 8.52 -15.27
CA ILE A 214 -0.45 8.61 -14.31
C ILE A 214 0.81 9.09 -15.03
N ILE A 215 1.10 8.54 -16.21
CA ILE A 215 2.33 8.82 -16.95
C ILE A 215 2.02 9.74 -18.13
N ASN A 216 2.65 10.91 -18.14
CA ASN A 216 2.62 11.81 -19.28
C ASN A 216 3.53 11.26 -20.40
N LYS A 217 2.89 10.58 -21.36
CA LYS A 217 3.58 9.89 -22.47
C LYS A 217 4.42 10.82 -23.35
N SER A 218 4.00 12.08 -23.54
CA SER A 218 4.74 13.03 -24.40
C SER A 218 6.03 13.50 -23.75
N VAL A 219 6.00 13.77 -22.43
CA VAL A 219 7.18 14.13 -21.63
C VAL A 219 8.12 12.93 -21.51
N LEU A 220 7.58 11.73 -21.30
CA LEU A 220 8.33 10.48 -21.28
C LEU A 220 9.12 10.28 -22.59
N TYR A 221 8.48 10.43 -23.74
CA TYR A 221 9.12 10.27 -25.04
C TYR A 221 10.24 11.30 -25.26
N ARG A 222 10.01 12.57 -24.91
CA ARG A 222 11.02 13.63 -25.04
C ARG A 222 12.28 13.32 -24.23
N GLN A 223 12.14 12.96 -22.96
CA GLN A 223 13.31 12.67 -22.11
C GLN A 223 14.06 11.40 -22.55
N LEU A 224 13.36 10.39 -23.08
CA LEU A 224 14.02 9.21 -23.66
C LEU A 224 14.84 9.57 -24.91
N CYS A 225 14.38 10.50 -25.74
CA CYS A 225 15.13 10.99 -26.90
C CYS A 225 16.34 11.84 -26.49
N GLU A 226 16.21 12.68 -25.46
CA GLU A 226 17.32 13.51 -24.95
C GLU A 226 18.46 12.67 -24.36
N VAL A 227 18.14 11.56 -23.67
CA VAL A 227 19.15 10.68 -23.05
C VAL A 227 19.78 9.68 -24.03
N LYS A 228 19.06 9.27 -25.09
CA LYS A 228 19.61 8.35 -26.11
C LYS A 228 20.26 9.05 -27.32
N GLY A 229 20.03 10.35 -27.48
CA GLY A 229 20.54 11.16 -28.59
C GLY A 229 21.83 11.93 -28.28
N GLY A 230 22.33 11.90 -27.04
CA GLY A 230 23.63 12.42 -26.62
C GLY A 230 24.60 11.29 -26.32
#